data_AF-A0A5B7RBM1-F1
#
_entry.id   AF-A0A5B7RBM1-F1
#
_cell.length_a   1.000
_cell.length_b   1.000
_cell.length_c   1.000
_cell.angle_alpha   90.00
_cell.angle_beta   90.00
_cell.angle_gamma   90.00
#
_symmetry.space_group_name_H-M   'P 1'
#
loop_
_entity.id
_entity.type
_entity.pdbx_description
1 polymer ?
#
loop_
_entity_poly.entity_id
_entity_poly.type
_entity_poly.pdbx_seq_one_letter_code
_entity_poly.pdbx_strand_id
1 'polypeptide(L)'
;MSYALSRLMSTATASYAGFCFVRPEHLGVALEADKDEQAGYDLLAEVFGVRDLAISTFGILGRSERTVRTAMWIRILCDVGDGVVLAARADDDAVRTKVLATTLSWGALNLAALQVDKRRARRAAAARETAAVTGTAVAAVDPA
;
A
#
# COMPACT_ATOMS: atom_id res chain seq x y z
N MET A 1 -6.52 13.97 8.90
CA MET A 1 -5.35 13.64 8.05
C MET A 1 -5.81 13.45 6.62
N SER A 2 -5.05 13.92 5.62
CA SER A 2 -5.30 13.56 4.22
C SER A 2 -4.83 12.12 3.95
N TYR A 3 -5.43 11.47 2.95
CA TYR A 3 -5.12 10.09 2.53
C TYR A 3 -5.27 9.03 3.64
N ALA A 4 -6.40 9.05 4.34
CA ALA A 4 -6.63 8.20 5.51
C ALA A 4 -6.61 6.70 5.19
N LEU A 5 -7.18 6.28 4.04
CA LEU A 5 -7.20 4.86 3.66
C LEU A 5 -5.81 4.38 3.24
N SER A 6 -5.07 5.24 2.53
CA SER A 6 -3.68 4.96 2.13
C SER A 6 -2.78 4.81 3.35
N ARG A 7 -2.94 5.67 4.36
CA ARG A 7 -2.24 5.56 5.65
C ARG A 7 -2.63 4.29 6.39
N LEU A 8 -3.92 3.92 6.40
CA LEU A 8 -4.38 2.67 6.99
C LEU A 8 -3.71 1.46 6.33
N MET A 9 -3.67 1.42 4.99
CA MET A 9 -2.99 0.34 4.26
C MET A 9 -1.48 0.32 4.53
N SER A 10 -0.85 1.48 4.66
CA SER A 10 0.57 1.57 5.05
C SER A 10 0.79 1.05 6.47
N THR A 11 -0.09 1.37 7.42
CA THR A 11 -0.04 0.83 8.78
C THR A 11 -0.22 -0.69 8.78
N ALA A 12 -1.20 -1.21 8.05
CA ALA A 12 -1.43 -2.66 7.94
C ALA A 12 -0.19 -3.37 7.34
N THR A 13 0.40 -2.78 6.31
CA THR A 13 1.64 -3.28 5.69
C THR A 13 2.82 -3.24 6.66
N ALA A 14 3.00 -2.16 7.44
CA ALA A 14 4.03 -2.08 8.46
C ALA A 14 3.84 -3.14 9.58
N SER A 15 2.60 -3.41 9.97
CA SER A 15 2.30 -4.48 10.92
C SER A 15 2.65 -5.86 10.37
N TYR A 16 2.33 -6.12 9.09
CA TYR A 16 2.75 -7.35 8.42
C TYR A 16 4.27 -7.46 8.30
N ALA A 17 4.97 -6.37 7.99
CA ALA A 17 6.43 -6.35 8.01
C ALA A 17 7.01 -6.71 9.39
N GLY A 18 6.42 -6.21 10.47
CA GLY A 18 6.76 -6.63 11.83
C GLY A 18 6.52 -8.12 12.06
N PHE A 19 5.41 -8.66 11.55
CA PHE A 19 5.12 -10.09 11.59
C PHE A 19 6.16 -10.93 10.84
N CYS A 20 6.65 -10.48 9.68
CA CYS A 20 7.72 -11.16 8.95
C CYS A 20 9.01 -11.32 9.78
N PHE A 21 9.34 -10.35 10.64
CA PHE A 21 10.52 -10.45 11.50
C PHE A 21 10.30 -11.33 12.74
N VAL A 22 9.07 -11.40 13.25
CA VAL A 22 8.74 -12.21 14.43
C VAL A 22 8.51 -13.68 14.06
N ARG A 23 8.01 -13.93 12.84
CA ARG A 23 7.65 -15.25 12.31
C ARG A 23 8.12 -15.40 10.86
N PRO A 24 9.45 -15.38 10.60
CA PRO A 24 9.96 -15.48 9.22
C PRO A 24 9.50 -16.76 8.52
N GLU A 25 9.22 -17.83 9.28
CA GLU A 25 8.82 -19.13 8.74
C GLU A 25 7.45 -19.16 8.05
N HIS A 26 6.62 -18.14 8.26
CA HIS A 26 5.23 -18.15 7.83
C HIS A 26 5.03 -18.29 6.32
N LEU A 27 5.95 -17.81 5.49
CA LEU A 27 5.86 -17.95 4.03
C LEU A 27 6.05 -19.39 3.60
N GLY A 28 7.09 -20.07 4.11
CA GLY A 28 7.33 -21.49 3.84
C GLY A 28 6.17 -22.35 4.32
N VAL A 29 5.64 -22.06 5.51
CA VAL A 29 4.46 -22.76 6.05
C VAL A 29 3.22 -22.56 5.16
N ALA A 30 2.96 -21.34 4.68
CA ALA A 30 1.80 -21.05 3.82
C ALA A 30 1.89 -21.71 2.43
N LEU A 31 3.11 -21.90 1.95
CA LEU A 31 3.40 -22.53 0.67
C LEU A 31 3.67 -24.04 0.79
N GLU A 32 3.63 -24.59 2.01
CA GLU A 32 3.89 -26.00 2.29
C GLU A 32 5.28 -26.44 1.81
N ALA A 33 6.26 -25.55 1.99
CA ALA A 33 7.65 -25.74 1.56
C ALA A 33 8.34 -26.90 2.29
N ASP A 34 9.26 -27.56 1.59
CA ASP A 34 10.11 -28.56 2.20
C ASP A 34 11.15 -27.93 3.16
N LYS A 35 11.70 -28.73 4.06
CA LYS A 35 12.61 -28.25 5.11
C LYS A 35 13.87 -27.60 4.56
N ASP A 36 14.36 -28.06 3.42
CA ASP A 36 15.54 -27.53 2.73
C ASP A 36 15.25 -26.21 2.00
N GLU A 37 13.98 -25.92 1.68
CA GLU A 37 13.56 -24.67 1.05
C GLU A 37 13.22 -23.57 2.08
N GLN A 38 12.88 -23.96 3.31
CA GLN A 38 12.42 -23.05 4.37
C GLN A 38 13.34 -21.86 4.59
N ALA A 39 14.67 -22.05 4.58
CA ALA A 39 15.63 -20.97 4.78
C ALA A 39 15.54 -19.88 3.69
N GLY A 40 15.18 -20.27 2.46
CA GLY A 40 14.95 -19.31 1.37
C GLY A 40 13.69 -18.49 1.58
N TYR A 41 12.62 -19.10 2.10
CA TYR A 41 11.38 -18.40 2.44
C TYR A 41 11.53 -17.48 3.65
N ASP A 42 12.31 -17.88 4.66
CA ASP A 42 12.63 -17.05 5.82
C ASP A 42 13.35 -15.77 5.38
N LEU A 43 14.38 -15.91 4.54
CA LEU A 43 15.11 -14.79 3.97
C LEU A 43 14.17 -13.89 3.13
N LEU A 44 13.29 -14.48 2.33
CA LEU A 44 12.33 -13.73 1.52
C LEU A 44 11.36 -12.91 2.41
N ALA A 45 10.88 -13.51 3.50
CA ALA A 45 10.02 -12.84 4.48
C ALA A 45 10.73 -11.62 5.10
N GLU A 46 11.99 -11.76 5.50
CA GLU A 46 12.78 -10.66 6.06
C GLU A 46 13.02 -9.54 5.04
N VAL A 47 13.37 -9.88 3.80
CA VAL A 47 13.55 -8.90 2.72
C VAL A 47 12.26 -8.12 2.45
N PHE A 48 11.12 -8.81 2.39
CA PHE A 48 9.81 -8.17 2.30
C PHE A 48 9.55 -7.27 3.50
N GLY A 49 9.84 -7.75 4.71
CA GLY A 49 9.70 -6.97 5.94
C GLY A 49 10.48 -5.65 5.90
N VAL A 50 11.77 -5.69 5.54
CA VAL A 50 12.62 -4.48 5.49
C VAL A 50 12.07 -3.47 4.48
N ARG A 51 11.78 -3.93 3.26
CA ARG A 51 11.26 -3.09 2.17
C ARG A 51 9.91 -2.48 2.54
N ASP A 52 8.98 -3.31 2.99
CA ASP A 52 7.60 -2.91 3.28
C ASP A 52 7.55 -1.95 4.47
N LEU A 53 8.39 -2.15 5.50
CA LEU A 53 8.51 -1.22 6.62
C LEU A 53 9.08 0.14 6.19
N ALA A 54 10.12 0.14 5.35
CA ALA A 54 10.71 1.38 4.83
C ALA A 54 9.69 2.20 4.02
N ILE A 55 8.98 1.55 3.07
CA ILE A 55 7.95 2.21 2.25
C ILE A 55 6.79 2.70 3.13
N SER A 56 6.31 1.85 4.05
CA SER A 56 5.18 2.18 4.92
C SER A 56 5.47 3.32 5.87
N THR A 57 6.73 3.48 6.31
CA THR A 57 7.15 4.64 7.12
C THR A 57 6.86 5.96 6.40
N PHE A 58 7.14 6.06 5.09
CA PHE A 58 6.78 7.23 4.30
C PHE A 58 5.27 7.37 4.10
N GLY A 59 4.55 6.27 3.93
CA GLY A 59 3.09 6.25 3.85
C GLY A 59 2.40 6.76 5.12
N ILE A 60 2.93 6.39 6.29
CA ILE A 60 2.37 6.72 7.61
C ILE A 60 2.80 8.11 8.08
N LEU A 61 4.09 8.46 7.97
CA LEU A 61 4.67 9.68 8.55
C LEU A 61 4.80 10.82 7.53
N GLY A 62 4.55 10.56 6.24
CA GLY A 62 4.65 11.56 5.18
C GLY A 62 3.76 12.77 5.46
N ARG A 63 4.37 13.97 5.52
CA ARG A 63 3.66 15.23 5.78
C ARG A 63 2.99 15.81 4.53
N SER A 64 3.46 15.41 3.35
CA SER A 64 2.89 15.84 2.06
C SER A 64 2.06 14.74 1.42
N GLU A 65 0.96 15.12 0.75
CA GLU A 65 0.15 14.18 -0.04
C GLU A 65 0.95 13.52 -1.15
N ARG A 66 1.94 14.23 -1.70
CA ARG A 66 2.85 13.70 -2.71
C ARG A 66 3.68 12.54 -2.13
N THR A 67 4.23 12.69 -0.93
CA THR A 67 5.01 11.64 -0.25
C THR A 67 4.17 10.38 -0.04
N VAL A 68 2.97 10.52 0.54
CA VAL A 68 2.07 9.37 0.79
C VAL A 68 1.69 8.69 -0.53
N ARG A 69 1.33 9.47 -1.57
CA ARG A 69 1.00 8.93 -2.88
C ARG A 69 2.16 8.20 -3.54
N THR A 70 3.38 8.72 -3.44
CA THR A 70 4.56 8.05 -3.99
C THR A 70 4.83 6.74 -3.25
N ALA A 71 4.75 6.72 -1.92
CA ALA A 71 4.90 5.50 -1.14
C ALA A 71 3.87 4.42 -1.55
N MET A 72 2.60 4.80 -1.71
CA MET A 72 1.56 3.89 -2.18
C MET A 72 1.83 3.34 -3.58
N TRP A 73 2.30 4.18 -4.51
CA TRP A 73 2.64 3.70 -5.86
C TRP A 73 3.81 2.72 -5.85
N ILE A 74 4.86 3.01 -5.08
CA ILE A 74 5.97 2.07 -4.93
C ILE A 74 5.45 0.75 -4.35
N ARG A 75 4.59 0.78 -3.32
CA ARG A 75 4.00 -0.43 -2.73
C ARG A 75 3.23 -1.27 -3.76
N ILE A 76 2.36 -0.62 -4.55
CA ILE A 76 1.57 -1.29 -5.60
C ILE A 76 2.49 -1.90 -6.66
N LEU A 77 3.54 -1.17 -7.07
CA LEU A 77 4.52 -1.68 -8.04
C LEU A 77 5.30 -2.87 -7.47
N CYS A 78 5.65 -2.86 -6.19
CA CYS A 78 6.25 -4.00 -5.52
C CYS A 78 5.31 -5.20 -5.48
N ASP A 79 4.03 -5.02 -5.11
CA ASP A 79 3.05 -6.12 -5.13
C ASP A 79 2.93 -6.78 -6.51
N VAL A 80 2.80 -5.97 -7.56
CA VAL A 80 2.72 -6.49 -8.93
C VAL A 80 4.03 -7.15 -9.34
N GLY A 81 5.16 -6.51 -9.05
CA GLY A 81 6.49 -7.01 -9.37
C GLY A 81 6.80 -8.35 -8.69
N ASP A 82 6.53 -8.46 -7.39
CA ASP A 82 6.69 -9.69 -6.61
C ASP A 82 5.80 -10.80 -7.19
N GLY A 83 4.53 -10.48 -7.46
CA GLY A 83 3.60 -11.43 -8.08
C GLY A 83 4.15 -12.00 -9.38
N VAL A 84 4.60 -11.14 -10.31
CA VAL A 84 5.15 -11.57 -11.60
C VAL A 84 6.44 -12.37 -11.43
N VAL A 85 7.39 -11.88 -10.63
CA VAL A 85 8.72 -12.49 -10.48
C VAL A 85 8.64 -13.85 -9.80
N LEU A 86 7.83 -13.97 -8.75
CA LEU A 86 7.65 -15.22 -8.02
C LEU A 86 6.80 -16.22 -8.80
N ALA A 87 5.71 -15.78 -9.43
CA ALA A 87 4.87 -16.66 -10.25
C ALA A 87 5.64 -17.28 -11.44
N ALA A 88 6.55 -16.50 -12.04
CA ALA A 88 7.40 -16.97 -13.13
C ALA A 88 8.47 -18.01 -12.68
N ARG A 89 8.70 -18.13 -11.37
CA ARG A 89 9.64 -19.08 -10.77
C ARG A 89 8.94 -20.20 -9.99
N ALA A 90 7.60 -20.21 -9.95
CA ALA A 90 6.84 -21.27 -9.30
C ALA A 90 6.79 -22.51 -10.20
N ASP A 91 7.23 -23.64 -9.64
CA ASP A 91 7.32 -24.93 -10.33
C ASP A 91 5.96 -25.61 -10.52
N ASP A 92 4.97 -25.29 -9.68
CA ASP A 92 3.60 -25.78 -9.80
C ASP A 92 2.54 -24.66 -9.85
N ASP A 93 1.39 -24.98 -10.43
CA ASP A 93 0.29 -24.04 -10.66
C ASP A 93 -0.42 -23.62 -9.37
N ALA A 94 -0.38 -24.43 -8.31
CA ALA A 94 -1.01 -24.11 -7.03
C ALA A 94 -0.21 -23.03 -6.29
N VAL A 95 1.12 -23.18 -6.20
CA VAL A 95 2.01 -22.13 -5.66
C VAL A 95 1.92 -20.87 -6.50
N ARG A 96 1.95 -20.99 -7.84
CA ARG A 96 1.78 -19.85 -8.75
C ARG A 96 0.49 -19.08 -8.46
N THR A 97 -0.62 -19.81 -8.27
CA THR A 97 -1.93 -19.23 -7.97
C THR A 97 -1.93 -18.57 -6.60
N LYS A 98 -1.40 -19.22 -5.55
CA LYS A 98 -1.30 -18.66 -4.18
C LYS A 98 -0.51 -17.35 -4.19
N VAL A 99 0.63 -17.31 -4.87
CA VAL A 99 1.47 -16.12 -4.96
C VAL A 99 0.75 -14.99 -5.69
N LEU A 100 0.25 -15.24 -6.91
CA LEU A 100 -0.46 -14.21 -7.69
C LEU A 100 -1.70 -13.70 -6.94
N ALA A 101 -2.48 -14.59 -6.35
CA ALA A 101 -3.68 -14.21 -5.60
C ALA A 101 -3.33 -13.31 -4.42
N THR A 102 -2.29 -13.66 -3.66
CA THR A 102 -1.87 -12.88 -2.49
C THR A 102 -1.35 -11.50 -2.88
N THR A 103 -0.38 -11.44 -3.78
CA THR A 103 0.27 -10.17 -4.13
C THR A 103 -0.66 -9.24 -4.89
N LEU A 104 -1.41 -9.74 -5.88
CA LEU A 104 -2.32 -8.90 -6.66
C LEU A 104 -3.52 -8.43 -5.84
N SER A 105 -4.01 -9.24 -4.90
CA SER A 105 -5.08 -8.80 -3.99
C SER A 105 -4.61 -7.65 -3.11
N TRP A 106 -3.40 -7.75 -2.54
CA TRP A 106 -2.84 -6.67 -1.71
C TRP A 106 -2.56 -5.41 -2.53
N GLY A 107 -2.01 -5.56 -3.74
CA GLY A 107 -1.81 -4.45 -4.68
C GLY A 107 -3.11 -3.77 -5.09
N ALA A 108 -4.17 -4.54 -5.34
CA ALA A 108 -5.50 -4.02 -5.66
C ALA A 108 -6.12 -3.24 -4.49
N LEU A 109 -5.98 -3.72 -3.25
CA LEU A 109 -6.44 -2.99 -2.06
C LEU A 109 -5.70 -1.67 -1.88
N ASN A 110 -4.37 -1.67 -2.04
CA ASN A 110 -3.56 -0.44 -2.00
C ASN A 110 -3.97 0.55 -3.09
N LEU A 111 -4.20 0.07 -4.32
CA LEU A 111 -4.67 0.89 -5.42
C LEU A 111 -6.07 1.47 -5.13
N ALA A 112 -7.01 0.65 -4.65
CA ALA A 112 -8.36 1.08 -4.30
C ALA A 112 -8.34 2.18 -3.22
N ALA A 113 -7.58 1.98 -2.14
CA ALA A 113 -7.39 2.96 -1.08
C ALA A 113 -6.87 4.29 -1.64
N LEU A 114 -5.84 4.23 -2.49
CA LEU A 114 -5.25 5.42 -3.12
C LEU A 114 -6.24 6.14 -4.03
N GLN A 115 -7.01 5.42 -4.85
CA GLN A 115 -7.99 6.04 -5.75
C GLN A 115 -9.15 6.68 -4.99
N VAL A 116 -9.64 6.05 -3.93
CA VAL A 116 -10.69 6.62 -3.07
C VAL A 116 -10.19 7.90 -2.40
N ASP A 117 -8.98 7.89 -1.85
CA ASP A 117 -8.40 9.08 -1.22
C ASP A 117 -8.17 10.21 -2.23
N LYS A 118 -7.68 9.91 -3.43
CA LYS A 118 -7.55 10.91 -4.52
C LYS A 118 -8.89 11.52 -4.89
N ARG A 119 -9.95 10.72 -4.99
CA ARG A 119 -11.31 11.20 -5.28
C ARG A 119 -11.82 12.11 -4.16
N ARG A 120 -11.62 11.72 -2.89
CA ARG A 120 -11.98 12.55 -1.72
C ARG A 120 -11.23 13.87 -1.69
N ALA A 121 -9.92 13.86 -1.95
CA ALA A 121 -9.10 15.07 -2.00
C ALA A 121 -9.57 16.06 -3.08
N ARG A 122 -9.87 15.56 -4.30
CA ARG A 122 -10.41 16.39 -5.39
C ARG A 122 -11.76 17.02 -5.03
N ARG A 123 -12.67 16.24 -4.44
CA ARG A 123 -13.98 16.76 -4.00
C ARG A 123 -13.84 17.84 -2.93
N ALA A 124 -12.96 17.65 -1.96
CA ALA A 124 -12.68 18.64 -0.93
C ALA A 124 -11.99 19.90 -1.47
N ALA A 125 -11.17 19.79 -2.52
CA ALA A 125 -10.59 20.95 -3.20
C ALA A 125 -11.66 21.76 -3.94
N ALA A 126 -12.50 21.09 -4.74
CA ALA A 126 -13.60 21.74 -5.47
C ALA A 126 -14.58 22.44 -4.52
N ALA A 127 -14.97 21.80 -3.41
CA ALA A 127 -15.86 22.42 -2.42
C ALA A 127 -15.25 23.67 -1.77
N ARG A 128 -13.93 23.68 -1.53
CA ARG A 128 -13.21 24.85 -1.00
C ARG A 128 -13.14 25.99 -2.01
N GLU A 129 -12.92 25.68 -3.27
CA GLU A 129 -12.94 26.66 -4.36
C GLU A 129 -14.33 27.31 -4.50
N THR A 130 -15.40 26.49 -4.52
CA THR A 130 -16.77 27.01 -4.54
C THR A 130 -17.05 27.92 -3.34
N ALA A 131 -16.66 27.50 -2.13
CA ALA A 131 -16.86 28.29 -0.92
C ALA A 131 -16.07 29.62 -0.92
N ALA A 132 -14.87 29.63 -1.50
CA ALA A 132 -14.09 30.86 -1.66
C ALA A 132 -14.78 31.84 -2.61
N VAL A 133 -15.26 31.35 -3.75
CA VAL A 133 -15.98 32.15 -4.75
C VAL A 133 -17.28 32.72 -4.17
N THR A 134 -18.08 31.90 -3.47
CA THR A 134 -19.32 32.38 -2.85
C THR A 134 -19.04 33.35 -1.70
N GLY A 135 -18.01 33.09 -0.89
CA GLY A 135 -17.60 34.01 0.18
C GLY A 135 -17.17 35.38 -0.35
N THR A 136 -16.41 35.42 -1.45
CA THR A 136 -16.05 36.68 -2.12
C THR A 136 -17.25 37.38 -2.74
N ALA A 137 -18.21 36.64 -3.31
CA ALA A 137 -19.41 37.22 -3.89
C ALA A 137 -20.32 37.86 -2.81
N VAL A 138 -20.48 37.20 -1.67
CA VAL A 138 -21.25 37.74 -0.53
C VAL A 138 -20.59 39.01 0.02
N ALA A 139 -19.27 39.03 0.18
CA ALA A 139 -18.53 40.22 0.63
C ALA A 139 -18.62 41.41 -0.35
N ALA A 140 -18.84 41.16 -1.64
CA ALA A 140 -18.99 42.22 -2.65
C ALA A 140 -20.41 42.81 -2.72
N VAL A 141 -21.43 42.09 -2.24
CA VAL A 141 -22.85 42.51 -2.28
C VAL A 141 -23.28 43.23 -1.00
N ASP A 142 -22.47 43.15 0.07
CA ASP A 142 -22.70 43.84 1.34
C ASP A 142 -21.66 44.97 1.56
N PRO A 143 -21.59 46.00 0.70
CA PRO A 143 -20.77 47.16 0.97
C PRO A 143 -21.47 48.01 2.04
N ALA A 144 -20.83 48.12 3.20
CA ALA A 144 -21.19 49.09 4.24
C ALA A 144 -21.22 50.54 3.71
#